data_AF-C9SY70-F1
#
_entry.id   AF-C9SY70-F1
#
_cell.length_a   1.000
_cell.length_b   1.000
_cell.length_c   1.000
_cell.angle_alpha   90.00
_cell.angle_beta   90.00
_cell.angle_gamma   90.00
#
_symmetry.space_group_name_H-M   'P 1'
#
loop_
_entity.id
_entity.type
_entity.pdbx_description
1 polymer ?
#
loop_
_entity_poly.entity_id
_entity_poly.type
_entity_poly.pdbx_seq_one_letter_code
_entity_poly.pdbx_strand_id
1 'polypeptide(L)'
;MVRILSSNFQDFAGASRPFRAEAELDDLEVKGNIPLELNGTFYRVAHDPYYERDFFMNGAKTTSFDADGSISAFRVHNGKVSFKQRYVLTERFIAERKAGKALFGVMRSPFSHHPCVRAMEDNVANTNVIVHAGKLLALSEHGAPYELDPMHSLDTRQERRKDLRAVV
;
A
#
# COMPACT_ATOMS: atom_id res chain seq x y z
N MET A 1 0.73 -2.89 -28.97
CA MET A 1 2.11 -3.43 -29.03
C MET A 1 2.76 -3.18 -27.67
N VAL A 2 2.73 -4.17 -26.78
CA VAL A 2 3.30 -4.06 -25.43
C VAL A 2 4.80 -4.18 -25.58
N ARG A 3 5.51 -3.07 -25.37
CA ARG A 3 6.97 -3.04 -25.41
C ARG A 3 7.47 -3.70 -24.13
N ILE A 4 7.81 -4.98 -24.19
CA ILE A 4 8.56 -5.66 -23.13
C ILE A 4 9.99 -5.11 -23.23
N LEU A 5 10.26 -4.01 -22.53
CA LEU A 5 11.62 -3.61 -22.25
C LEU A 5 12.15 -4.60 -21.21
N SER A 6 13.12 -5.39 -21.61
CA SER A 6 13.84 -6.31 -20.73
C SER A 6 14.61 -5.52 -19.68
N SER A 7 14.03 -5.29 -18.51
CA SER A 7 14.79 -4.91 -17.31
C SER A 7 15.19 -6.19 -16.57
N ASN A 8 16.50 -6.36 -16.36
CA ASN A 8 17.15 -7.58 -15.84
C ASN A 8 16.95 -7.79 -14.32
N PHE A 9 15.82 -7.37 -13.75
CA PHE A 9 15.59 -7.42 -12.31
C PHE A 9 14.40 -8.33 -11.97
N GLN A 10 14.69 -9.44 -11.28
CA GLN A 10 13.71 -10.47 -10.93
C GLN A 10 12.75 -10.05 -9.81
N ASP A 11 12.99 -8.93 -9.14
CA ASP A 11 12.24 -8.49 -7.95
C ASP A 11 10.74 -8.30 -8.21
N PHE A 12 10.34 -8.06 -9.46
CA PHE A 12 8.94 -7.88 -9.89
C PHE A 12 8.51 -8.92 -10.94
N ALA A 13 9.18 -10.07 -10.96
CA ALA A 13 8.86 -11.20 -11.84
C ALA A 13 8.24 -12.38 -11.07
N GLY A 14 7.63 -13.31 -11.79
CA GLY A 14 7.06 -14.53 -11.21
C GLY A 14 6.03 -14.24 -10.11
N ALA A 15 6.26 -14.79 -8.91
CA ALA A 15 5.38 -14.61 -7.75
C ALA A 15 5.36 -13.17 -7.20
N SER A 16 6.38 -12.37 -7.49
CA SER A 16 6.49 -10.97 -7.06
C SER A 16 5.94 -9.99 -8.11
N ARG A 17 5.27 -10.50 -9.15
CA ARG A 17 4.68 -9.66 -10.18
C ARG A 17 3.65 -8.70 -9.57
N PRO A 18 3.69 -7.40 -9.89
CA PRO A 18 2.73 -6.44 -9.36
C PRO A 18 1.30 -6.82 -9.71
N PHE A 19 0.41 -6.78 -8.71
CA PHE A 19 -1.00 -7.10 -8.88
C PHE A 19 -1.76 -5.91 -9.45
N ARG A 20 -1.54 -4.70 -8.90
CA ARG A 20 -2.02 -3.41 -9.43
C ARG A 20 -3.53 -3.30 -9.58
N ALA A 21 -4.26 -3.95 -8.69
CA ALA A 21 -5.71 -3.92 -8.69
C ALA A 21 -6.27 -3.79 -7.27
N GLU A 22 -7.38 -3.08 -7.20
CA GLU A 22 -8.27 -3.04 -6.06
C GLU A 22 -9.41 -4.02 -6.32
N ALA A 23 -9.84 -4.73 -5.30
CA ALA A 23 -10.81 -5.80 -5.44
C ALA A 23 -11.77 -5.85 -4.25
N GLU A 24 -12.94 -6.40 -4.49
CA GLU A 24 -13.96 -6.65 -3.49
C GLU A 24 -14.69 -7.94 -3.88
N LEU A 25 -14.77 -8.87 -2.94
CA LEU A 25 -15.37 -10.19 -3.13
C LEU A 25 -16.15 -10.52 -1.86
N ASP A 26 -17.44 -10.79 -2.03
CA ASP A 26 -18.29 -11.30 -0.96
C ASP A 26 -18.29 -12.83 -0.97
N ASP A 27 -18.46 -13.42 0.22
CA ASP A 27 -18.66 -14.87 0.42
C ASP A 27 -17.66 -15.74 -0.35
N LEU A 28 -16.38 -15.60 0.00
CA LEU A 28 -15.28 -16.34 -0.64
C LEU A 28 -15.52 -17.85 -0.61
N GLU A 29 -15.01 -18.54 -1.63
CA GLU A 29 -14.99 -20.01 -1.65
C GLU A 29 -14.09 -20.56 -0.53
N VAL A 30 -14.65 -21.45 0.28
CA VAL A 30 -14.00 -22.01 1.47
C VAL A 30 -14.00 -23.53 1.38
N LYS A 31 -12.83 -24.13 1.58
CA LYS A 31 -12.69 -25.58 1.79
C LYS A 31 -12.64 -25.87 3.29
N GLY A 32 -13.65 -26.58 3.80
CA GLY A 32 -13.82 -26.83 5.23
C GLY A 32 -14.89 -25.91 5.85
N ASN A 33 -14.80 -25.67 7.16
CA ASN A 33 -15.76 -24.83 7.88
C ASN A 33 -15.04 -23.69 8.60
N ILE A 34 -15.55 -22.46 8.47
CA ILE A 34 -15.11 -21.32 9.28
C ILE A 34 -15.82 -21.38 10.64
N PRO A 35 -15.10 -21.28 11.77
CA PRO A 35 -15.73 -21.27 13.08
C PRO A 35 -16.72 -20.11 13.24
N LEU A 36 -17.92 -20.39 13.78
CA LEU A 36 -19.01 -19.40 13.90
C LEU A 36 -18.69 -18.32 14.94
N GLU A 37 -17.80 -18.63 15.89
CA GLU A 37 -17.31 -17.72 16.92
C GLU A 37 -16.34 -16.65 16.40
N LEU A 38 -15.75 -16.84 15.21
CA LEU A 38 -14.89 -15.83 14.62
C LEU A 38 -15.72 -14.68 14.07
N ASN A 39 -15.59 -13.52 14.72
CA ASN A 39 -16.22 -12.28 14.30
C ASN A 39 -15.21 -11.14 14.37
N GLY A 40 -14.69 -10.73 13.22
CA GLY A 40 -13.63 -9.73 13.17
C GLY A 40 -13.09 -9.51 11.77
N THR A 41 -11.96 -8.81 11.69
CA THR A 41 -11.29 -8.55 10.42
C THR A 41 -9.79 -8.73 10.57
N PHE A 42 -9.22 -9.57 9.71
CA PHE A 42 -7.78 -9.68 9.57
C PHE A 42 -7.30 -8.71 8.49
N TYR A 43 -6.44 -7.78 8.89
CA TYR A 43 -5.81 -6.84 7.98
C TYR A 43 -4.37 -7.26 7.70
N ARG A 44 -3.94 -7.11 6.46
CA ARG A 44 -2.53 -7.20 6.07
C ARG A 44 -2.21 -6.13 5.04
N VAL A 45 -0.93 -5.86 4.86
CA VAL A 45 -0.42 -4.98 3.83
C VAL A 45 0.49 -5.76 2.88
N ALA A 46 0.43 -5.43 1.59
CA ALA A 46 1.30 -5.93 0.56
C ALA A 46 2.09 -4.78 -0.07
N HIS A 47 3.31 -5.08 -0.47
CA HIS A 47 4.14 -4.23 -1.30
C HIS A 47 3.70 -4.41 -2.75
N ASP A 48 2.98 -3.46 -3.32
CA ASP A 48 2.46 -3.59 -4.70
C ASP A 48 2.68 -2.30 -5.50
N PRO A 49 3.73 -2.21 -6.33
CA PRO A 49 4.02 -0.98 -7.06
C PRO A 49 2.97 -0.78 -8.16
N TYR A 50 2.23 0.33 -8.08
CA TYR A 50 1.18 0.60 -9.06
C TYR A 50 1.74 1.03 -10.42
N TYR A 51 2.78 1.85 -10.40
CA TYR A 51 3.53 2.23 -11.60
C TYR A 51 4.84 1.46 -11.69
N GLU A 52 5.30 1.24 -12.92
CA GLU A 52 6.62 0.66 -13.16
C GLU A 52 7.72 1.60 -12.61
N ARG A 53 8.66 1.04 -11.86
CA ARG A 53 9.72 1.77 -11.16
C ARG A 53 11.09 1.22 -11.57
N ASP A 54 11.62 1.69 -12.69
CA ASP A 54 12.94 1.27 -13.18
C ASP A 54 13.98 2.37 -12.89
N PHE A 55 14.40 2.46 -11.62
CA PHE A 55 15.42 3.42 -11.22
C PHE A 55 16.63 2.73 -10.63
N PHE A 56 17.79 2.93 -11.27
CA PHE A 56 19.09 2.48 -10.79
C PHE A 56 20.01 3.70 -10.69
N MET A 57 20.49 4.03 -9.50
CA MET A 57 21.46 5.10 -9.26
C MET A 57 22.53 4.65 -8.29
N ASN A 58 23.80 4.85 -8.66
CA ASN A 58 24.95 4.66 -7.78
C ASN A 58 24.97 3.30 -7.05
N GLY A 59 24.51 2.23 -7.69
CA GLY A 59 24.44 0.88 -7.09
C GLY A 59 23.18 0.59 -6.28
N ALA A 60 22.29 1.58 -6.09
CA ALA A 60 20.98 1.39 -5.48
C ALA A 60 19.89 1.29 -6.55
N LYS A 61 19.02 0.28 -6.40
CA LYS A 61 17.85 0.06 -7.26
C LYS A 61 16.57 0.18 -6.45
N THR A 62 15.47 0.42 -7.12
CA THR A 62 14.13 0.23 -6.55
C THR A 62 13.95 -1.24 -6.17
N THR A 63 13.37 -1.46 -5.00
CA THR A 63 13.09 -2.75 -4.39
C THR A 63 11.60 -2.87 -4.09
N SER A 64 11.17 -4.04 -3.60
CA SER A 64 9.79 -4.22 -3.15
C SER A 64 9.42 -3.27 -2.00
N PHE A 65 10.37 -2.79 -1.18
CA PHE A 65 10.07 -1.84 -0.10
C PHE A 65 9.69 -0.44 -0.61
N ASP A 66 10.04 -0.10 -1.85
CA ASP A 66 9.67 1.15 -2.52
C ASP A 66 8.24 1.14 -3.09
N ALA A 67 7.56 -0.01 -3.00
CA ALA A 67 6.23 -0.21 -3.55
C ALA A 67 5.14 0.47 -2.71
N ASP A 68 4.03 0.80 -3.35
CA ASP A 68 2.87 1.39 -2.68
C ASP A 68 2.20 0.38 -1.75
N GLY A 69 1.69 0.85 -0.60
CA GLY A 69 0.96 0.02 0.35
C GLY A 69 -0.42 -0.38 -0.18
N SER A 70 -0.63 -1.67 -0.37
CA SER A 70 -1.93 -2.27 -0.74
C SER A 70 -2.48 -3.08 0.44
N ILE A 71 -3.59 -2.62 1.01
CA ILE A 71 -4.19 -3.19 2.22
C ILE A 71 -5.23 -4.21 1.81
N SER A 72 -5.11 -5.43 2.33
CA SER A 72 -6.15 -6.45 2.27
C SER A 72 -6.88 -6.56 3.61
N ALA A 73 -8.19 -6.66 3.57
CA ALA A 73 -9.06 -6.97 4.69
C ALA A 73 -9.82 -8.27 4.42
N PHE A 74 -9.72 -9.22 5.33
CA PHE A 74 -10.51 -10.45 5.36
C PHE A 74 -11.50 -10.34 6.52
N ARG A 75 -12.76 -10.06 6.20
CA ARG A 75 -13.80 -9.90 7.22
C ARG A 75 -14.52 -11.21 7.42
N VAL A 76 -14.43 -11.73 8.65
CA VAL A 76 -15.03 -13.01 9.04
C VAL A 76 -16.26 -12.73 9.90
N HIS A 77 -17.40 -13.29 9.50
CA HIS A 77 -18.65 -13.18 10.24
C HIS A 77 -19.60 -14.33 9.88
N ASN A 78 -20.21 -14.96 10.89
CA ASN A 78 -21.21 -16.04 10.73
C ASN A 78 -20.77 -17.16 9.77
N GLY A 79 -19.53 -17.63 9.91
CA GLY A 79 -19.00 -18.71 9.08
C GLY A 79 -18.69 -18.32 7.62
N LYS A 80 -18.70 -17.03 7.29
CA LYS A 80 -18.37 -16.49 5.96
C LYS A 80 -17.17 -15.55 6.03
N VAL A 81 -16.44 -15.43 4.91
CA VAL A 81 -15.38 -14.45 4.75
C VAL A 81 -15.65 -13.58 3.52
N SER A 82 -15.54 -12.26 3.66
CA SER A 82 -15.41 -11.35 2.51
C SER A 82 -13.99 -10.80 2.41
N PHE A 83 -13.59 -10.42 1.21
CA PHE A 83 -12.28 -9.84 0.90
C PHE A 83 -12.43 -8.45 0.31
N LYS A 84 -11.61 -7.51 0.78
CA LYS A 84 -11.45 -6.20 0.18
C LYS A 84 -9.98 -5.85 0.10
N GLN A 85 -9.56 -5.27 -1.03
CA GLN A 85 -8.22 -4.72 -1.20
C GLN A 85 -8.27 -3.30 -1.74
N ARG A 86 -7.55 -2.38 -1.09
CA ARG A 86 -7.43 -0.97 -1.49
C ARG A 86 -6.00 -0.47 -1.30
N TYR A 87 -5.60 0.48 -2.13
CA TYR A 87 -4.35 1.19 -1.92
C TYR A 87 -4.48 2.25 -0.85
N VAL A 88 -3.42 2.44 -0.07
CA VAL A 88 -3.29 3.63 0.78
C VAL A 88 -3.03 4.83 -0.13
N LEU A 89 -3.91 5.82 -0.10
CA LEU A 89 -3.80 7.06 -0.87
C LEU A 89 -2.83 8.01 -0.19
N THR A 90 -1.54 7.66 -0.18
CA THR A 90 -0.47 8.51 0.33
C THR A 90 -0.26 9.73 -0.56
N GLU A 91 0.39 10.78 -0.03
CA GLU A 91 0.75 11.95 -0.84
C GLU A 91 1.55 11.55 -2.09
N ARG A 92 2.52 10.65 -1.90
CA ARG A 92 3.29 10.01 -2.97
C ARG A 92 2.39 9.35 -4.01
N PHE A 93 1.53 8.42 -3.57
CA PHE A 93 0.72 7.65 -4.50
C PHE A 93 -0.27 8.54 -5.28
N ILE A 94 -0.87 9.53 -4.61
CA ILE A 94 -1.75 10.52 -5.25
C ILE A 94 -1.00 11.31 -6.33
N ALA A 95 0.22 11.77 -6.05
CA ALA A 95 1.02 12.54 -7.01
C ALA A 95 1.36 11.71 -8.25
N GLU A 96 1.74 10.44 -8.07
CA GLU A 96 2.05 9.53 -9.17
C GLU A 96 0.81 9.15 -9.98
N ARG A 97 -0.34 8.94 -9.32
CA ARG A 97 -1.61 8.72 -10.02
C ARG A 97 -2.02 9.91 -10.90
N LYS A 98 -1.84 11.13 -10.39
CA LYS A 98 -2.10 12.35 -11.18
C LYS A 98 -1.16 12.49 -12.38
N ALA A 99 0.09 12.07 -12.25
CA ALA A 99 1.07 12.10 -13.33
C ALA A 99 0.99 10.90 -14.29
N GLY A 100 0.28 9.83 -13.91
CA GLY A 100 0.18 8.60 -14.69
C GLY A 100 1.50 7.80 -14.76
N LYS A 101 2.45 8.07 -13.87
CA LYS A 101 3.78 7.44 -13.85
C LYS A 101 4.44 7.60 -12.48
N ALA A 102 5.46 6.77 -12.21
CA ALA A 102 6.32 6.96 -11.05
C ALA A 102 7.06 8.30 -11.11
N LEU A 103 7.07 9.03 -10.00
CA LEU A 103 7.79 10.30 -9.81
C LEU A 103 8.82 10.21 -8.69
N PHE A 104 8.61 9.30 -7.75
CA PHE A 104 9.52 9.04 -6.66
C PHE A 104 10.47 7.91 -7.07
N GLY A 105 11.75 8.12 -6.77
CA GLY A 105 12.83 7.18 -7.05
C GLY A 105 13.06 6.22 -5.90
N VAL A 106 14.34 5.94 -5.62
CA VAL A 106 14.79 5.04 -4.56
C VAL A 106 14.54 5.67 -3.19
N MET A 107 13.95 4.88 -2.31
CA MET A 107 13.68 5.18 -0.91
C MET A 107 14.91 5.72 -0.20
N ARG A 108 14.72 6.76 0.61
CA ARG A 108 15.80 7.50 1.32
C ARG A 108 16.85 8.14 0.40
N SER A 109 16.56 8.32 -0.88
CA SER A 109 17.41 9.07 -1.81
C SER A 109 16.61 10.23 -2.45
N PRO A 110 16.44 11.37 -1.78
CA PRO A 110 15.61 12.47 -2.29
C PRO A 110 16.06 13.03 -3.66
N PHE A 111 17.34 12.90 -3.98
CA PHE A 111 17.90 13.33 -5.26
C PHE A 111 17.51 12.42 -6.43
N SER A 112 17.07 11.18 -6.15
CA SER A 112 16.52 10.27 -7.14
C SER A 112 15.11 10.65 -7.60
N HIS A 113 14.40 11.45 -6.81
CA HIS A 113 13.02 11.83 -7.11
C HIS A 113 12.98 12.89 -8.20
N HIS A 114 11.89 12.89 -8.97
CA HIS A 114 11.61 13.95 -9.91
C HIS A 114 11.57 15.31 -9.19
N PRO A 115 12.17 16.38 -9.74
CA PRO A 115 12.26 17.68 -9.06
C PRO A 115 10.93 18.23 -8.52
N CYS A 116 9.81 17.93 -9.18
CA CYS A 116 8.49 18.42 -8.79
C CYS A 116 7.90 17.77 -7.51
N VAL A 117 8.44 16.65 -7.03
CA VAL A 117 7.94 15.95 -5.83
C VAL A 117 8.94 15.95 -4.66
N ARG A 118 10.10 16.61 -4.80
CA ARG A 118 11.16 16.57 -3.78
C ARG A 118 10.77 17.14 -2.41
N ALA A 119 9.73 17.97 -2.36
CA ALA A 119 9.20 18.53 -1.12
C ALA A 119 8.02 17.73 -0.53
N MET A 120 7.53 16.72 -1.25
CA MET A 120 6.42 15.86 -0.80
C MET A 120 6.92 14.76 0.13
N GLU A 121 6.03 14.23 0.97
CA GLU A 121 6.36 13.13 1.86
C GLU A 121 6.50 11.80 1.10
N ASP A 122 7.68 11.20 1.20
CA ASP A 122 8.02 9.92 0.55
C ASP A 122 7.56 8.70 1.38
N ASN A 123 6.33 8.75 1.87
CA ASN A 123 5.74 7.69 2.69
C ASN A 123 4.88 6.76 1.82
N VAL A 124 5.20 5.47 1.86
CA VAL A 124 4.54 4.39 1.09
C VAL A 124 3.48 3.63 1.88
N ALA A 125 3.41 3.80 3.21
CA ALA A 125 2.42 3.16 4.09
C ALA A 125 2.28 1.64 3.90
N ASN A 126 3.39 0.94 3.67
CA ASN A 126 3.40 -0.45 3.20
C ASN A 126 3.94 -1.46 4.22
N THR A 127 4.34 -1.03 5.43
CA THR A 127 5.11 -1.88 6.36
C THR A 127 4.22 -2.69 7.28
N ASN A 128 3.19 -2.07 7.86
CA ASN A 128 2.24 -2.77 8.71
C ASN A 128 0.88 -2.08 8.70
N VAL A 129 -0.17 -2.79 9.14
CA VAL A 129 -1.50 -2.23 9.36
C VAL A 129 -2.02 -2.72 10.70
N ILE A 130 -2.41 -1.79 11.58
CA ILE A 130 -2.85 -2.12 12.94
C ILE A 130 -4.17 -1.44 13.27
N VAL A 131 -4.97 -2.10 14.09
CA VAL A 131 -6.11 -1.47 14.77
C VAL A 131 -5.64 -1.02 16.15
N HIS A 132 -5.66 0.28 16.39
CA HIS A 132 -5.27 0.87 17.67
C HIS A 132 -6.15 2.06 18.02
N ALA A 133 -6.63 2.15 19.26
CA ALA A 133 -7.49 3.23 19.74
C ALA A 133 -8.72 3.51 18.83
N GLY A 134 -9.33 2.45 18.28
CA GLY A 134 -10.49 2.56 17.39
C GLY A 134 -10.17 3.05 15.97
N LYS A 135 -8.89 3.24 15.64
CA LYS A 135 -8.41 3.66 14.32
C LYS A 135 -7.71 2.49 13.61
N LEU A 136 -7.86 2.42 12.29
CA LEU A 136 -7.06 1.55 11.43
C LEU A 136 -5.91 2.36 10.86
N LEU A 137 -4.67 1.96 11.16
CA LEU A 137 -3.47 2.74 10.85
C LEU A 137 -2.56 1.94 9.93
N ALA A 138 -2.31 2.47 8.73
CA ALA A 138 -1.27 1.98 7.83
C ALA A 138 0.06 2.67 8.16
N LEU A 139 1.06 1.84 8.47
CA LEU A 139 2.34 2.27 9.03
C LEU A 139 3.45 2.17 7.99
N SER A 140 4.41 3.07 8.11
CA SER A 140 5.70 2.99 7.46
C SER A 140 6.73 3.72 8.31
N GLU A 141 7.98 3.30 8.25
CA GLU A 141 9.09 3.94 8.97
C GLU A 141 9.41 5.35 8.41
N HIS A 142 8.81 5.72 7.28
CA HIS A 142 9.13 6.94 6.53
C HIS A 142 8.31 8.17 6.92
N GLY A 143 7.31 8.02 7.79
CA GLY A 143 6.49 9.15 8.20
C GLY A 143 5.36 8.75 9.14
N ALA A 144 4.46 9.70 9.36
CA ALA A 144 3.28 9.48 10.19
C ALA A 144 2.37 8.37 9.61
N PRO A 145 1.62 7.65 10.47
CA PRO A 145 0.66 6.65 9.99
C PRO A 145 -0.48 7.30 9.19
N TYR A 146 -0.98 6.57 8.20
CA TYR A 146 -2.20 6.93 7.48
C TYR A 146 -3.40 6.25 8.13
N GLU A 147 -4.40 7.03 8.54
CA GLU A 147 -5.66 6.48 9.02
C GLU A 147 -6.52 6.01 7.85
N LEU A 148 -7.10 4.83 7.97
CA LEU A 148 -8.02 4.22 7.01
C LEU A 148 -9.41 4.06 7.64
N ASP A 149 -10.45 4.01 6.82
CA ASP A 149 -11.78 3.61 7.27
C ASP A 149 -11.85 2.08 7.49
N PRO A 150 -12.01 1.58 8.74
CA PRO A 150 -11.99 0.14 9.02
C PRO A 150 -13.27 -0.59 8.61
N MET A 151 -14.39 0.11 8.51
CA MET A 151 -15.70 -0.53 8.58
C MET A 151 -16.29 -0.86 7.21
N HIS A 152 -16.04 -0.03 6.19
CA HIS A 152 -16.74 -0.13 4.92
C HIS A 152 -15.85 -0.02 3.70
N SER A 153 -14.97 0.97 3.62
CA SER A 153 -14.30 1.27 2.35
C SER A 153 -12.81 0.96 2.28
N LEU A 154 -12.10 0.91 3.42
CA LEU A 154 -10.64 1.05 3.48
C LEU A 154 -10.13 2.36 2.86
N ASP A 155 -11.00 3.36 2.68
CA ASP A 155 -10.57 4.64 2.15
C ASP A 155 -9.59 5.30 3.12
N THR A 156 -8.56 5.91 2.56
CA THR A 156 -7.64 6.73 3.35
C THR A 156 -8.36 7.97 3.84
N ARG A 157 -8.44 8.11 5.16
CA ARG A 157 -8.99 9.31 5.79
C ARG A 157 -7.95 10.41 5.67
N GLN A 158 -8.31 11.48 4.97
CA GLN A 158 -7.45 12.65 4.85
C GLN A 158 -7.40 13.37 6.21
N GLU A 159 -6.43 13.04 7.06
CA GLU A 159 -6.21 13.80 8.30
C GLU A 159 -5.24 14.95 8.03
N ARG A 160 -5.73 16.19 8.13
CA ARG A 160 -4.91 17.40 8.02
C ARG A 160 -3.91 17.42 9.17
N ARG A 161 -2.63 17.42 8.82
CA ARG A 161 -1.37 17.43 9.60
C ARG A 161 -1.22 18.43 10.77
N LYS A 162 -2.30 18.92 11.42
CA LYS A 162 -2.18 19.99 12.43
C LYS A 162 -1.94 19.51 13.86
N ASP A 163 -2.34 18.30 14.25
CA ASP A 163 -2.47 18.00 15.69
C ASP A 163 -1.57 16.86 16.23
N LEU A 164 -0.77 16.20 15.38
CA LEU A 164 0.10 15.07 15.80
C LEU A 164 1.39 15.46 16.53
N ARG A 165 1.54 16.71 17.00
CA ARG A 165 2.62 17.09 17.92
C ARG A 165 2.39 16.67 19.38
N ALA A 166 1.27 16.00 19.69
CA ALA A 166 0.89 15.66 21.06
C ALA A 166 1.22 14.21 21.50
N VAL A 167 1.97 13.44 20.70
CA VAL A 167 2.36 12.07 21.07
C VAL A 167 3.88 11.89 20.92
N VAL A 168 4.64 12.68 21.67
CA VAL A 168 5.99 12.35 22.18
C VAL A 168 6.15 13.02 23.53
#